data_AF-A0A1I7KRJ1-F1
#
_entry.id   AF-A0A1I7KRJ1-F1
#
_cell.length_a   1.000
_cell.length_b   1.000
_cell.length_c   1.000
_cell.angle_alpha   90.00
_cell.angle_beta   90.00
_cell.angle_gamma   90.00
#
_symmetry.space_group_name_H-M   'P 1'
#
loop_
_entity.id
_entity.type
_entity.pdbx_description
1 polymer ?
#
loop_
_entity_poly.entity_id
_entity_poly.type
_entity_poly.pdbx_seq_one_letter_code
_entity_poly.pdbx_strand_id
1 'polypeptide(L)'
;MSADGPSGLIPAILAGLTLRGSGLLNGRPPRPAANTQRDPNEPGHETRDVNVRNTVMVMAGLALTVLAVVGTMIWLMDTFAARQRRALPALTPQQTTQLAPPPPNLQADPYADIDRARAAAEASLAGYGYRDEARTRARIPIGRAMDLIVGRSLEPAEPAAR
;
A
#
# COMPACT_ATOMS: atom_id res chain seq x y z
N MET A 1 41.99 -37.99 7.91
CA MET A 1 40.83 -38.83 7.56
C MET A 1 39.74 -38.57 8.59
N SER A 2 38.55 -38.20 8.11
CA SER A 2 37.26 -38.11 8.84
C SER A 2 37.15 -36.94 9.84
N ALA A 3 36.62 -35.75 9.49
CA ALA A 3 35.31 -35.36 8.95
C ALA A 3 34.19 -35.29 10.01
N ASP A 4 33.35 -34.26 9.84
CA ASP A 4 32.07 -33.92 10.49
C ASP A 4 32.19 -33.05 11.75
N GLY A 5 31.61 -31.84 11.87
CA GLY A 5 30.60 -31.11 11.12
C GLY A 5 29.79 -30.27 12.14
N PRO A 6 29.41 -29.00 11.87
CA PRO A 6 28.82 -28.11 12.87
C PRO A 6 27.35 -28.48 13.16
N SER A 7 27.04 -28.68 14.43
CA SER A 7 25.71 -28.99 14.96
C SER A 7 24.77 -27.77 14.90
N GLY A 8 24.29 -27.46 13.70
CA GLY A 8 22.99 -26.85 13.50
C GLY A 8 21.92 -27.94 13.40
N LEU A 9 20.75 -27.67 13.98
CA LEU A 9 19.39 -28.15 13.65
C LEU A 9 18.57 -28.42 14.92
N ILE A 10 17.77 -27.40 15.25
CA ILE A 10 16.57 -27.47 16.09
C ILE A 10 15.65 -28.59 15.58
N PRO A 11 15.06 -29.40 16.48
CA PRO A 11 13.62 -29.53 16.42
C PRO A 11 12.97 -29.20 17.76
N ALA A 12 12.33 -28.04 17.76
CA ALA A 12 11.28 -27.64 18.67
C ALA A 12 10.05 -28.51 18.40
N ILE A 13 10.05 -29.75 18.86
CA ILE A 13 8.85 -30.61 18.91
C ILE A 13 8.95 -31.52 20.14
N LEU A 14 8.95 -30.93 21.35
CA LEU A 14 8.89 -31.72 22.60
C LEU A 14 7.91 -31.13 23.63
N ALA A 15 6.80 -30.55 23.15
CA ALA A 15 5.70 -30.08 24.01
C ALA A 15 4.31 -30.59 23.56
N GLY A 16 4.27 -31.63 22.71
CA GLY A 16 3.02 -32.24 22.23
C GLY A 16 2.73 -33.65 22.77
N LEU A 17 3.65 -34.26 23.52
CA LEU A 17 3.63 -35.69 23.83
C LEU A 17 3.68 -36.02 25.33
N THR A 18 3.10 -35.17 26.19
CA THR A 18 2.82 -35.53 27.60
C THR A 18 1.34 -35.55 27.95
N LEU A 19 0.45 -35.33 26.96
CA LEU A 19 -1.00 -35.51 27.13
C LEU A 19 -1.50 -36.82 26.48
N ARG A 20 -0.73 -37.90 26.63
CA ARG A 20 -1.14 -39.27 26.25
C ARG A 20 -1.29 -40.20 27.47
N GLY A 21 -1.33 -39.64 28.68
CA GLY A 21 -1.28 -40.37 29.94
C GLY A 21 -2.42 -40.09 30.93
N SER A 22 -3.56 -39.55 30.50
CA SER A 22 -4.75 -39.37 31.35
C SER A 22 -5.85 -40.33 30.89
N GLY A 23 -6.08 -41.38 31.69
CA GLY A 23 -6.97 -42.50 31.41
C GLY A 23 -8.44 -42.11 31.27
N LEU A 24 -8.84 -41.64 30.10
CA LEU A 24 -10.24 -41.35 29.74
C LEU A 24 -10.77 -42.26 28.61
N LEU A 25 -10.10 -43.36 28.29
CA LEU A 25 -10.44 -44.23 27.15
C LEU A 25 -11.22 -45.51 27.47
N ASN A 26 -11.60 -45.79 28.72
CA ASN A 26 -12.53 -46.88 29.04
C ASN A 26 -13.88 -46.32 29.48
N GLY A 27 -14.78 -46.17 28.51
CA GLY A 27 -16.16 -45.78 28.78
C GLY A 27 -16.91 -45.22 27.57
N ARG A 28 -16.59 -45.63 26.33
CA ARG A 28 -17.53 -45.34 25.23
C ARG A 28 -18.76 -46.22 25.45
N PRO A 29 -19.95 -45.66 25.76
CA PRO A 29 -21.17 -46.46 25.71
C PRO A 29 -21.32 -47.01 24.29
N PRO A 30 -21.92 -48.20 24.13
CA PRO A 30 -22.18 -48.76 22.80
C PRO A 30 -22.84 -47.71 21.93
N ARG A 31 -22.31 -47.50 20.71
CA ARG A 31 -22.93 -46.61 19.72
C ARG A 31 -24.36 -47.11 19.52
N PRO A 32 -25.40 -46.31 19.85
CA PRO A 32 -26.76 -46.71 19.54
C PRO A 32 -26.85 -46.93 18.02
N ALA A 33 -27.56 -47.97 17.60
CA ALA A 33 -27.73 -48.29 16.20
C ALA A 33 -28.21 -47.04 15.45
N ALA A 34 -27.63 -46.78 14.26
CA ALA A 34 -27.88 -45.57 13.47
C ALA A 34 -29.37 -45.34 13.11
N ASN A 35 -30.23 -46.33 13.35
CA ASN A 35 -31.67 -46.32 13.11
C ASN A 35 -32.49 -46.53 14.39
N THR A 36 -32.04 -46.00 15.54
CA THR A 36 -32.92 -45.91 16.71
C THR A 36 -33.93 -44.79 16.47
N GLN A 37 -35.22 -45.15 16.44
CA GLN A 37 -36.30 -44.20 16.26
C GLN A 37 -36.26 -43.19 17.41
N ARG A 38 -35.85 -41.96 17.09
CA ARG A 38 -35.76 -40.85 18.05
C ARG A 38 -37.16 -40.61 18.62
N ASP A 39 -37.28 -40.46 19.94
CA ASP A 39 -38.58 -40.24 20.59
C ASP A 39 -39.24 -39.00 19.96
N PRO A 40 -40.49 -39.11 19.43
CA PRO A 40 -41.19 -37.96 18.86
C PRO A 40 -41.34 -36.78 19.84
N ASN A 41 -41.21 -37.06 21.14
CA ASN A 41 -41.34 -36.09 22.22
C ASN A 41 -40.00 -35.54 22.72
N GLU A 42 -38.85 -36.01 22.21
CA GLU A 42 -37.56 -35.41 22.54
C GLU A 42 -37.40 -34.06 21.81
N PRO A 43 -37.05 -32.97 22.54
CA PRO A 43 -36.75 -31.71 21.90
C PRO A 43 -35.62 -31.88 20.86
N GLY A 44 -35.90 -31.55 19.60
CA GLY A 44 -34.90 -31.59 18.53
C GLY A 44 -33.80 -30.53 18.62
N HIS A 45 -33.63 -29.88 19.77
CA HIS A 45 -32.70 -28.78 20.01
C HIS A 45 -32.01 -28.92 21.37
N GLU A 46 -30.84 -28.30 21.51
CA GLU A 46 -30.10 -28.26 22.77
C GLU A 46 -30.86 -27.41 23.81
N THR A 47 -31.18 -28.01 24.96
CA THR A 47 -31.96 -27.37 26.03
C THR A 47 -31.10 -26.65 27.06
N ARG A 48 -29.78 -26.60 26.84
CA ARG A 48 -28.81 -26.02 27.78
C ARG A 48 -28.10 -24.84 27.12
N ASP A 49 -28.14 -23.70 27.79
CA ASP A 49 -27.44 -22.50 27.34
C ASP A 49 -25.91 -22.62 27.50
N VAL A 50 -25.21 -21.94 26.61
CA VAL A 50 -23.75 -21.82 26.65
C VAL A 50 -23.33 -21.14 27.95
N ASN A 51 -22.31 -21.70 28.63
CA ASN A 51 -21.77 -21.09 29.84
C ASN A 51 -20.99 -19.81 29.50
N VAL A 52 -21.67 -18.67 29.66
CA VAL A 52 -21.14 -17.33 29.37
C VAL A 52 -19.77 -17.09 30.02
N ARG A 53 -19.59 -17.51 31.28
CA ARG A 53 -18.33 -17.30 32.01
C ARG A 53 -17.17 -18.02 31.33
N ASN A 54 -17.37 -19.28 30.96
CA ASN A 54 -16.33 -20.07 30.30
C ASN A 54 -16.03 -19.51 28.91
N THR A 55 -17.05 -19.10 28.15
CA THR A 55 -16.88 -18.47 26.84
C THR A 55 -16.09 -17.18 26.93
N VAL A 56 -16.39 -16.31 27.90
CA VAL A 56 -15.65 -15.06 28.13
C VAL A 56 -14.19 -15.35 28.51
N MET A 57 -13.92 -16.34 29.37
CA MET A 57 -12.55 -16.71 29.73
C MET A 57 -11.75 -17.21 28.52
N VAL A 58 -12.36 -18.01 27.65
CA VAL A 58 -11.71 -18.48 26.40
C VAL A 58 -11.42 -17.30 25.48
N MET A 59 -12.38 -16.40 25.28
CA MET A 59 -12.19 -15.22 24.43
C MET A 59 -11.11 -14.28 24.97
N ALA A 60 -11.08 -14.07 26.30
CA ALA A 60 -10.05 -13.26 26.95
C ALA A 60 -8.67 -13.91 26.82
N GLY A 61 -8.57 -15.23 27.00
CA GLY A 61 -7.32 -15.97 26.80
C GLY A 61 -6.82 -15.88 25.35
N LEU A 62 -7.73 -15.99 24.37
CA LEU A 62 -7.39 -15.83 22.96
C LEU A 62 -6.90 -14.42 22.66
N ALA A 63 -7.61 -13.39 23.14
CA ALA A 63 -7.22 -12.00 22.95
C ALA A 63 -5.84 -11.71 23.58
N LEU A 64 -5.61 -12.17 24.81
CA LEU A 64 -4.30 -12.02 25.48
C LEU A 64 -3.19 -12.73 24.71
N THR A 65 -3.45 -13.91 24.15
CA THR A 65 -2.47 -14.64 23.35
C THR A 65 -2.10 -13.86 22.08
N VAL A 66 -3.10 -13.33 21.37
CA VAL A 66 -2.86 -12.49 20.18
C VAL A 66 -2.04 -11.25 20.55
N LEU A 67 -2.39 -10.56 21.63
CA LEU A 67 -1.65 -9.40 22.11
C LEU A 67 -0.22 -9.74 22.51
N ALA A 68 -0.01 -10.88 23.18
CA ALA A 68 1.33 -11.35 23.54
C ALA A 68 2.17 -11.65 22.29
N VAL A 69 1.59 -12.28 21.26
CA VAL A 69 2.30 -12.56 20.00
C VAL A 69 2.67 -11.27 19.27
N VAL A 70 1.71 -10.34 19.10
CA VAL A 70 1.95 -9.04 18.45
C VAL A 70 2.97 -8.22 19.23
N GLY A 71 2.82 -8.13 20.55
CA GLY A 71 3.76 -7.42 21.42
C GLY A 71 5.17 -8.01 21.36
N THR A 72 5.28 -9.33 21.37
CA THR A 72 6.57 -10.03 21.22
C THR A 72 7.20 -9.74 19.85
N MET A 73 6.41 -9.75 18.77
CA MET A 73 6.90 -9.44 17.41
C MET A 73 7.43 -8.01 17.33
N ILE A 74 6.68 -7.04 17.85
CA ILE A 74 7.09 -5.62 17.88
C ILE A 74 8.38 -5.46 18.68
N TRP A 75 8.43 -6.05 19.89
CA TRP A 75 9.61 -6.00 20.75
C TRP A 75 10.83 -6.65 20.08
N LEU A 76 10.65 -7.79 19.42
CA LEU A 76 11.73 -8.45 18.70
C LEU A 76 12.23 -7.58 17.53
N MET A 77 11.33 -7.04 16.72
CA MET A 77 11.69 -6.20 15.59
C MET A 77 12.47 -4.96 16.04
N ASP A 78 12.01 -4.26 17.08
CA ASP A 78 12.66 -3.06 17.58
C ASP A 78 14.03 -3.36 18.19
N THR A 79 14.13 -4.41 19.03
CA THR A 79 15.41 -4.80 19.62
C THR A 79 16.43 -5.27 18.59
N PHE A 80 15.99 -5.97 17.54
CA PHE A 80 16.87 -6.38 16.44
C PHE A 80 17.27 -5.18 15.58
N ALA A 81 16.33 -4.30 15.21
CA ALA A 81 16.62 -3.10 14.43
C ALA A 81 17.59 -2.17 15.17
N ALA A 82 17.40 -1.96 16.48
CA ALA A 82 18.30 -1.17 17.31
C ALA A 82 19.71 -1.77 17.37
N ARG A 83 19.83 -3.10 17.50
CA ARG A 83 21.12 -3.80 17.46
C ARG A 83 21.81 -3.68 16.11
N GLN A 84 21.07 -3.86 15.01
CA GLN A 84 21.63 -3.70 13.66
C GLN A 84 22.12 -2.27 13.41
N ARG A 85 21.32 -1.25 13.76
CA ARG A 85 21.73 0.16 13.62
C ARG A 85 23.00 0.49 14.40
N ARG A 86 23.20 -0.10 15.58
CA ARG A 86 24.43 0.07 16.38
C ARG A 86 25.62 -0.70 15.80
N ALA A 87 25.37 -1.81 15.11
CA ALA A 87 26.41 -2.60 14.46
C ALA A 87 26.84 -2.01 13.10
N LEU A 88 26.02 -1.17 12.48
CA LEU A 88 26.37 -0.47 11.26
C LEU A 88 27.33 0.68 11.57
N PRO A 89 28.40 0.87 10.77
CA PRO A 89 29.23 2.05 10.86
C PRO A 89 28.40 3.30 10.54
N ALA A 90 28.74 4.43 11.17
CA ALA A 90 28.13 5.71 10.83
C ALA A 90 28.37 6.00 9.33
N LEU A 91 27.30 6.39 8.63
CA LEU A 91 27.39 6.79 7.23
C LEU A 91 28.37 7.95 7.09
N THR A 92 29.24 7.88 6.08
CA THR A 92 30.16 8.98 5.81
C THR A 92 29.40 10.17 5.20
N PRO A 93 29.92 11.40 5.32
CA PRO A 93 29.29 12.57 4.68
C PRO A 93 29.07 12.41 3.17
N GLN A 94 29.92 11.62 2.49
CA GLN A 94 29.76 11.31 1.07
C GLN A 94 28.56 10.40 0.79
N GLN A 95 28.19 9.52 1.72
CA GLN A 95 27.06 8.59 1.59
C GLN A 95 25.71 9.25 1.92
N THR A 96 25.72 10.34 2.68
CA THR A 96 24.51 11.11 3.02
C THR A 96 24.29 12.32 2.12
N THR A 97 25.26 12.64 1.26
CA THR A 97 25.14 13.74 0.32
C THR A 97 24.07 13.41 -0.71
N GLN A 98 23.07 14.30 -0.85
CA GLN A 98 22.15 14.25 -1.96
C GLN A 98 22.89 14.64 -3.24
N LEU A 99 23.29 13.65 -4.05
CA LEU A 99 23.78 13.89 -5.39
C LEU A 99 22.58 14.21 -6.29
N ALA A 100 22.47 15.48 -6.71
CA ALA A 100 21.71 15.80 -7.91
C ALA A 100 22.56 15.38 -9.12
N PRO A 101 22.09 14.45 -9.97
CA PRO A 101 22.84 14.09 -11.17
C PRO A 101 23.01 15.31 -12.08
N PRO A 102 24.06 15.33 -12.93
CA PRO A 102 24.18 16.35 -13.94
C PRO A 102 22.97 16.28 -14.90
N PRO A 103 22.53 17.42 -15.48
CA PRO A 103 21.39 17.44 -16.39
C PRO A 103 21.63 16.51 -17.61
N PRO A 104 20.57 15.91 -18.19
CA PRO A 104 19.15 16.18 -17.92
C PRO A 104 18.59 15.41 -16.72
N ASN A 105 17.94 16.14 -15.80
CA ASN A 105 17.27 15.56 -14.64
C ASN A 105 15.85 15.11 -15.00
N LEU A 106 15.33 14.14 -14.24
CA LEU A 106 13.93 13.73 -14.34
C LEU A 106 13.04 14.92 -13.96
N GLN A 107 12.09 15.25 -14.83
CA GLN A 107 11.13 16.33 -14.60
C GLN A 107 10.24 15.99 -13.40
N ALA A 108 10.27 16.84 -12.38
CA ALA A 108 9.61 16.56 -11.09
C ALA A 108 8.09 16.44 -11.22
N ASP A 109 7.46 17.29 -12.03
CA ASP A 109 6.02 17.26 -12.29
C ASP A 109 5.71 17.61 -13.75
N PRO A 110 5.67 16.60 -14.64
CA PRO A 110 5.39 16.83 -16.06
C PRO A 110 4.00 17.39 -16.33
N TYR A 111 3.01 17.09 -15.49
CA TYR A 111 1.62 17.48 -15.74
C TYR A 111 1.40 18.95 -15.41
N ALA A 112 1.91 19.43 -14.27
CA ALA A 112 1.86 20.85 -13.93
C ALA A 112 2.57 21.72 -14.98
N ASP A 113 3.66 21.22 -15.56
CA ASP A 113 4.41 21.94 -16.59
C ASP A 113 3.62 22.02 -17.91
N ILE A 114 2.97 20.92 -18.31
CA ILE A 114 2.07 20.91 -19.48
C ILE A 114 0.91 21.87 -19.27
N ASP A 115 0.30 21.90 -18.08
CA ASP A 115 -0.83 22.77 -17.78
C ASP A 115 -0.42 24.25 -17.80
N ARG A 116 0.76 24.58 -17.25
CA ARG A 116 1.32 25.94 -17.35
C ARG A 116 1.59 26.35 -18.79
N ALA A 117 2.14 25.46 -19.60
CA ALA A 117 2.40 25.72 -21.01
C ALA A 117 1.10 25.94 -21.80
N ARG A 118 0.07 25.12 -21.53
CA ARG A 118 -1.27 25.26 -22.13
C ARG A 118 -1.92 26.59 -21.74
N ALA A 119 -1.90 26.94 -20.46
CA ALA A 119 -2.48 28.19 -19.98
C ALA A 119 -1.79 29.42 -20.60
N ALA A 120 -0.47 29.40 -20.73
CA ALA A 120 0.27 30.47 -21.40
C ALA A 120 -0.08 30.59 -22.89
N ALA A 121 -0.21 29.46 -23.59
CA ALA A 121 -0.62 29.44 -24.99
C ALA A 121 -2.05 29.98 -25.15
N GLU A 122 -2.99 29.54 -24.33
CA GLU A 122 -4.38 29.99 -24.35
C GLU A 122 -4.50 31.49 -24.07
N ALA A 123 -3.78 32.00 -23.06
CA ALA A 123 -3.72 33.44 -22.78
C ALA A 123 -3.22 34.25 -23.99
N SER A 124 -2.24 33.72 -24.73
CA SER A 124 -1.70 34.39 -25.92
C SER A 124 -2.66 34.37 -27.13
N LEU A 125 -3.55 33.39 -27.19
CA LEU A 125 -4.55 33.21 -28.26
C LEU A 125 -5.82 34.03 -27.99
N ALA A 126 -6.23 34.13 -26.73
CA ALA A 126 -7.43 34.86 -26.31
C ALA A 126 -7.15 36.35 -26.05
N GLY A 127 -5.90 36.74 -25.85
CA GLY A 127 -5.51 38.10 -25.48
C GLY A 127 -5.05 38.98 -26.64
N TYR A 128 -5.16 40.29 -26.44
CA TYR A 128 -4.45 41.29 -27.23
C TYR A 128 -3.00 41.39 -26.77
N GLY A 129 -2.12 41.83 -27.65
CA GLY A 129 -0.74 42.13 -27.28
C GLY A 129 0.05 42.67 -28.46
N TYR A 130 1.37 42.64 -28.34
CA TYR A 130 2.28 42.91 -29.45
C TYR A 130 3.10 41.68 -29.77
N ARG A 131 3.53 41.53 -31.03
CA ARG A 131 4.42 40.44 -31.45
C ARG A 131 5.89 40.85 -31.43
N ASP A 132 6.18 42.15 -31.42
CA ASP A 132 7.50 42.73 -31.41
C ASP A 132 7.70 43.65 -30.20
N GLU A 133 8.94 43.78 -29.75
CA GLU A 133 9.29 44.64 -28.61
C GLU A 133 9.05 46.13 -28.91
N ALA A 134 9.26 46.53 -30.17
CA ALA A 134 9.02 47.89 -30.64
C ALA A 134 7.52 48.25 -30.74
N ARG A 135 6.62 47.30 -30.46
CA ARG A 135 5.16 47.46 -30.47
C ARG A 135 4.59 47.99 -31.80
N THR A 136 5.21 47.63 -32.91
CA THR A 136 4.76 48.02 -34.25
C THR A 136 3.76 47.03 -34.84
N ARG A 137 3.72 45.79 -34.34
CA ARG A 137 2.83 44.73 -34.81
C ARG A 137 1.92 44.25 -33.69
N ALA A 138 0.70 44.78 -33.67
CA ALA A 138 -0.33 44.35 -32.75
C ALA A 138 -0.79 42.90 -33.04
N ARG A 139 -1.03 42.15 -31.98
CA ARG A 139 -1.67 40.84 -31.94
C ARG A 139 -3.10 41.04 -31.48
N ILE A 140 -4.03 40.45 -32.22
CA ILE A 140 -5.45 40.38 -31.85
C ILE A 140 -5.79 38.95 -31.39
N PRO A 141 -6.80 38.78 -30.53
CA PRO A 141 -7.33 37.48 -30.18
C PRO A 141 -7.74 36.70 -31.43
N ILE A 142 -7.54 35.38 -31.42
CA ILE A 142 -7.78 34.56 -32.59
C ILE A 142 -9.26 34.55 -33.00
N GLY A 143 -10.19 34.58 -32.05
CA GLY A 143 -11.62 34.72 -32.34
C GLY A 143 -11.92 36.00 -33.11
N ARG A 144 -11.34 37.13 -32.68
CA ARG A 144 -11.46 38.42 -33.38
C ARG A 144 -10.85 38.36 -34.79
N ALA A 145 -9.72 37.67 -34.95
CA ALA A 145 -9.10 37.49 -36.26
C ALA A 145 -10.00 36.69 -37.21
N MET A 146 -10.62 35.62 -36.72
CA MET A 146 -11.58 34.82 -37.48
C MET A 146 -12.77 35.69 -37.91
N ASP A 147 -13.38 36.44 -36.99
CA ASP A 147 -14.52 37.32 -37.31
C ASP A 147 -14.21 38.34 -38.41
N LEU A 148 -13.01 38.91 -38.41
CA LEU A 148 -12.59 39.91 -39.39
C LEU A 148 -12.39 39.31 -40.79
N ILE A 149 -12.04 38.02 -40.86
CA ILE A 149 -11.67 37.36 -42.11
C ILE A 149 -12.82 36.59 -42.75
N VAL A 150 -13.94 36.38 -42.05
CA VAL A 150 -15.13 35.75 -42.63
C VAL A 150 -15.51 36.45 -43.95
N GLY A 151 -15.56 35.69 -45.04
CA GLY A 151 -15.91 36.21 -46.37
C GLY A 151 -14.80 37.02 -47.07
N ARG A 152 -13.57 37.06 -46.53
CA ARG A 152 -12.40 37.71 -47.14
C ARG A 152 -11.33 36.68 -47.52
N SER A 153 -10.63 36.91 -48.64
CA SER A 153 -9.48 36.09 -49.01
C SER A 153 -8.31 36.33 -48.03
N LEU A 154 -7.52 35.27 -47.80
CA LEU A 154 -6.31 35.31 -46.97
C LEU A 154 -5.07 35.71 -47.78
N GLU A 155 -5.23 35.98 -49.07
CA GLU A 155 -4.13 36.39 -49.93
C GLU A 155 -3.61 37.76 -49.48
N PRO A 156 -2.29 37.92 -49.34
CA PRO A 156 -1.71 39.22 -49.02
C PRO A 156 -2.12 40.20 -50.11
N ALA A 157 -2.73 41.34 -49.73
CA ALA A 157 -2.89 42.45 -50.65
C ALA A 157 -1.51 42.83 -51.17
N GLU A 158 -1.28 42.71 -52.48
CA GLU A 158 -0.01 43.10 -53.10
C GLU A 158 0.36 44.50 -52.61
N PRO A 159 1.60 44.72 -52.14
CA PRO A 159 2.02 46.04 -51.71
C PRO A 159 1.92 46.96 -52.93
N ALA A 160 1.10 48.01 -52.82
CA ALA A 160 0.99 49.04 -53.85
C ALA A 160 2.40 49.58 -54.14
N ALA A 161 2.92 49.27 -55.33
CA ALA A 161 4.20 49.76 -55.80
C ALA A 161 4.21 51.29 -55.69
N ARG A 162 5.19 51.84 -54.98
CA ARG A 162 5.51 53.27 -54.99
C ARG A 162 6.48 53.55 -56.13
#